data_AF-A0A9E7YZN0-F1
#
_entry.id   AF-A0A9E7YZN0-F1
#
_cell.length_a   1.000
_cell.length_b   1.000
_cell.length_c   1.000
_cell.angle_alpha   90.00
_cell.angle_beta   90.00
_cell.angle_gamma   90.00
#
_symmetry.space_group_name_H-M   'P 1'
#
loop_
_entity.id
_entity.type
_entity.pdbx_description
1 polymer ?
#
loop_
_entity_poly.entity_id
_entity_poly.type
_entity_poly.pdbx_seq_one_letter_code
_entity_poly.pdbx_strand_id
1 'polypeptide(L)'
;MKAIVKSIDTGSHVAFDKYRPEDETCFGLWLTVLVGPDDEEGGHLYRILVCTADWIKRECLHSGAVWGRHMLIVLCYDRDRIESEIAQYVDGCTGKDFWELAQKVARIGAWEFEDYQGC
;
A
#
# COMPACT_ATOMS: atom_id res chain seq x y z
N MET A 1 -13.89 -3.78 15.88
CA MET A 1 -13.76 -2.60 14.99
C MET A 1 -13.39 -3.06 13.59
N LYS A 2 -13.88 -2.37 12.56
CA LYS A 2 -13.48 -2.53 11.16
C LYS A 2 -12.68 -1.29 10.75
N ALA A 3 -11.71 -1.43 9.86
CA ALA A 3 -11.11 -0.29 9.19
C ALA A 3 -11.45 -0.32 7.70
N ILE A 4 -11.35 0.86 7.11
CA ILE A 4 -11.56 1.10 5.70
C ILE A 4 -10.39 1.89 5.13
N VAL A 5 -10.17 1.76 3.83
CA VAL A 5 -9.33 2.69 3.08
C VAL A 5 -10.10 4.01 2.96
N LYS A 6 -9.53 5.09 3.48
CA LYS A 6 -10.11 6.45 3.41
C LYS A 6 -9.65 7.19 2.17
N SER A 7 -8.37 7.04 1.80
CA SER A 7 -7.80 7.64 0.60
C SER A 7 -6.56 6.88 0.14
N ILE A 8 -6.26 7.00 -1.15
CA ILE A 8 -5.02 6.52 -1.76
C ILE A 8 -4.45 7.66 -2.60
N ASP A 9 -3.17 7.96 -2.41
CA ASP A 9 -2.42 8.93 -3.20
C ASP A 9 -1.05 8.39 -3.61
N THR A 10 -0.38 9.06 -4.55
CA THR A 10 0.91 8.63 -5.10
C THR A 10 2.12 9.16 -4.34
N GLY A 11 1.91 9.88 -3.23
CA GLY A 11 2.96 10.63 -2.54
C GLY A 11 3.56 11.76 -3.39
N SER A 12 2.90 12.16 -4.48
CA SER A 12 3.35 13.18 -5.42
C SER A 12 2.23 14.16 -5.77
N HIS A 13 2.53 15.15 -6.63
CA HIS A 13 1.53 16.10 -7.13
C HIS A 13 0.53 15.49 -8.13
N VAL A 14 0.76 14.25 -8.58
CA VAL A 14 -0.13 13.54 -9.51
C VAL A 14 -1.11 12.70 -8.72
N ALA A 15 -2.40 13.02 -8.82
CA ALA A 15 -3.45 12.23 -8.20
C ALA A 15 -3.50 10.80 -8.80
N PHE A 16 -3.87 9.81 -7.99
CA PHE A 16 -3.82 8.40 -8.39
C PHE A 16 -4.74 8.07 -9.57
N ASP A 17 -5.88 8.76 -9.68
CA ASP A 17 -6.80 8.64 -10.81
C ASP A 17 -6.18 9.07 -12.15
N LYS A 18 -5.25 10.02 -12.10
CA LYS A 18 -4.55 10.60 -13.27
C LYS A 18 -3.19 9.99 -13.54
N TYR A 19 -2.62 9.25 -12.59
CA TYR A 19 -1.31 8.63 -12.78
C TYR A 19 -1.38 7.56 -13.87
N ARG A 20 -0.41 7.55 -14.78
CA ARG A 20 -0.17 6.43 -15.70
C ARG A 20 1.34 6.18 -15.76
N PRO A 21 1.80 4.93 -15.61
CA PRO A 21 3.20 4.61 -15.80
C PRO A 21 3.58 4.69 -17.28
N GLU A 22 4.87 4.83 -17.58
CA GLU A 22 5.37 4.80 -18.95
C GLU A 22 5.21 3.42 -19.61
N ASP A 23 5.31 2.36 -18.80
CA ASP A 23 5.09 0.97 -19.20
C ASP A 23 4.17 0.29 -18.18
N GLU A 24 2.93 0.00 -18.58
CA GLU A 24 1.92 -0.64 -17.74
C GLU A 24 2.29 -2.08 -17.36
N THR A 25 3.21 -2.72 -18.09
CA THR A 25 3.67 -4.10 -17.82
C THR A 25 4.95 -4.17 -17.01
N CYS A 26 5.68 -3.05 -16.85
CA CYS A 26 6.97 -2.99 -16.16
C CYS A 26 7.13 -1.70 -15.32
N PHE A 27 6.31 -1.56 -14.28
CA PHE A 27 6.32 -0.40 -13.37
C PHE A 27 6.47 -0.76 -11.88
N GLY A 28 6.88 0.26 -11.11
CA GLY A 28 6.83 0.30 -9.66
C GLY A 28 6.37 1.69 -9.21
N LEU A 29 5.39 1.76 -8.32
CA LEU A 29 4.75 2.98 -7.82
C LEU A 29 4.54 2.87 -6.31
N TRP A 30 5.05 3.84 -5.55
CA TRP A 30 4.69 3.97 -4.15
C TRP A 30 3.32 4.64 -4.02
N LEU A 31 2.45 4.00 -3.26
CA LEU A 31 1.17 4.57 -2.84
C LEU A 31 1.22 4.87 -1.35
N THR A 32 0.59 5.97 -0.96
CA THR A 32 0.25 6.30 0.42
C THR A 32 -1.22 5.98 0.61
N VAL A 33 -1.52 5.12 1.58
CA VAL A 33 -2.88 4.67 1.89
C VAL A 33 -3.23 5.14 3.29
N LEU A 34 -4.29 5.95 3.39
CA LEU A 34 -4.87 6.33 4.67
C LEU A 34 -5.88 5.26 5.08
N VAL A 35 -5.64 4.60 6.21
CA VAL A 35 -6.54 3.58 6.77
C VAL A 35 -7.00 4.02 8.15
N GLY A 36 -8.31 3.97 8.39
CA GLY A 36 -8.88 4.37 9.67
C GLY A 36 -10.21 3.67 9.98
N PRO A 37 -10.77 3.87 11.18
CA PRO A 37 -12.11 3.40 11.53
C PRO A 37 -13.16 3.94 10.56
N ASP A 38 -14.26 3.22 10.35
CA ASP A 38 -15.34 3.66 9.46
C ASP A 38 -16.18 4.82 10.02
N ASP A 39 -16.13 5.02 11.33
CA ASP A 39 -16.89 6.02 12.09
C ASP A 39 -16.10 7.29 12.47
N GLU A 40 -14.81 7.37 12.14
CA GLU A 40 -13.95 8.54 12.43
C GLU A 40 -13.36 9.14 11.14
N GLU A 41 -12.96 10.42 11.13
CA GLU A 41 -12.24 11.00 9.97
C GLU A 41 -10.76 10.57 9.92
N GLY A 42 -10.14 10.37 11.09
CA GLY A 42 -8.71 10.11 11.23
C GLY A 42 -8.28 8.71 10.81
N GLY A 43 -6.97 8.52 10.66
CA GLY A 43 -6.40 7.23 10.33
C GLY A 43 -4.88 7.26 10.39
N HIS A 44 -4.29 6.14 10.00
CA HIS A 44 -2.85 5.97 9.88
C HIS A 44 -2.43 5.87 8.42
N LEU A 45 -1.23 6.38 8.14
CA LEU A 45 -0.63 6.31 6.81
C LEU A 45 0.22 5.05 6.66
N TYR A 46 0.01 4.36 5.54
CA TYR A 46 0.77 3.19 5.13
C TYR A 46 1.33 3.40 3.73
N ARG A 47 2.62 3.11 3.54
CA ARG A 47 3.23 3.14 2.21
C ARG A 47 3.34 1.74 1.63
N ILE A 48 2.79 1.53 0.44
CA ILE A 48 2.79 0.25 -0.28
C ILE A 48 3.46 0.46 -1.63
N LEU A 49 4.42 -0.38 -1.99
CA LEU A 49 4.98 -0.39 -3.33
C LEU A 49 4.14 -1.31 -4.21
N VAL A 50 3.40 -0.74 -5.14
CA VAL A 50 2.71 -1.49 -6.18
C VAL A 50 3.66 -1.69 -7.35
N CYS A 51 3.93 -2.93 -7.72
CA CYS A 51 4.89 -3.23 -8.79
C CYS A 51 4.49 -4.46 -9.60
N THR A 52 5.13 -4.61 -10.75
CA THR A 52 4.99 -5.79 -11.61
C THR A 52 6.14 -6.76 -11.38
N ALA A 53 5.92 -8.05 -11.70
CA ALA A 53 6.97 -9.05 -11.65
C ALA A 53 8.14 -8.70 -12.59
N ASP A 54 7.86 -8.10 -13.75
CA ASP A 54 8.88 -7.65 -14.70
C ASP A 54 9.69 -6.47 -14.16
N TRP A 55 9.07 -5.56 -13.41
CA TRP A 55 9.79 -4.52 -12.67
C TRP A 55 10.74 -5.14 -11.65
N ILE A 56 10.28 -6.08 -10.81
CA ILE A 56 11.14 -6.76 -9.84
C ILE A 56 12.31 -7.45 -10.53
N LYS A 57 12.05 -8.17 -11.64
CA LYS A 57 13.09 -8.83 -12.43
C LYS A 57 14.13 -7.83 -12.94
N ARG A 58 13.68 -6.69 -13.46
CA ARG A 58 14.57 -5.61 -13.94
C ARG A 58 15.44 -5.05 -12.80
N GLU A 59 14.84 -4.77 -11.65
CA GLU A 59 15.57 -4.29 -10.48
C GLU A 59 16.55 -5.33 -9.93
N CYS A 60 16.19 -6.62 -9.91
CA CYS A 60 17.11 -7.72 -9.56
C CYS A 60 18.28 -7.84 -10.53
N LEU A 61 18.05 -7.67 -11.84
CA LEU A 61 19.14 -7.67 -12.83
C LEU A 61 20.08 -6.47 -12.64
N HIS A 62 19.55 -5.33 -12.18
CA HIS A 62 20.33 -4.12 -11.97
C HIS A 62 21.12 -4.14 -10.64
N SER A 63 20.46 -4.51 -9.54
CA SER A 63 21.00 -4.40 -8.17
C SER A 63 21.45 -5.73 -7.55
N GLY A 64 21.14 -6.86 -8.19
CA GLY A 64 21.47 -8.20 -7.71
C GLY A 64 20.50 -8.77 -6.66
N ALA A 65 19.69 -7.93 -6.01
CA ALA A 65 18.66 -8.33 -5.06
C ALA A 65 17.61 -7.22 -4.86
N VAL A 66 16.42 -7.58 -4.39
CA VAL A 66 15.31 -6.67 -4.04
C VAL A 66 14.62 -7.15 -2.77
N TRP A 67 14.33 -6.24 -1.84
CA TRP A 67 13.56 -6.54 -0.62
C TRP A 67 12.06 -6.57 -0.90
N GLY A 68 11.38 -7.70 -0.66
CA GLY A 68 9.96 -7.88 -1.01
C GLY A 68 8.91 -7.36 0.00
N ARG A 69 9.32 -6.82 1.16
CA ARG A 69 8.39 -6.37 2.20
C ARG A 69 7.61 -5.13 1.71
N HIS A 70 6.33 -5.06 2.06
CA HIS A 70 5.44 -3.93 1.73
C HIS A 70 5.17 -3.76 0.23
N MET A 71 5.22 -4.86 -0.53
CA MET A 71 4.96 -4.89 -1.97
C MET A 71 3.61 -5.53 -2.30
N LEU A 72 2.83 -4.88 -3.17
CA LEU A 72 1.70 -5.46 -3.87
C LEU A 72 2.12 -5.76 -5.32
N ILE A 73 2.25 -7.04 -5.65
CA ILE A 73 2.71 -7.48 -6.97
C ILE A 73 1.48 -7.70 -7.86
N VAL A 74 1.39 -6.94 -8.95
CA VAL A 74 0.30 -7.00 -9.95
C VAL A 74 0.83 -7.45 -11.31
N LEU A 75 -0.06 -7.96 -12.16
CA LEU A 75 0.32 -8.40 -13.50
C LEU A 75 0.65 -7.22 -14.43
N CYS A 76 -0.16 -6.17 -14.37
CA CYS A 76 -0.01 -4.92 -15.13
C CYS A 76 -0.69 -3.78 -14.36
N TYR A 77 -0.53 -2.55 -14.84
CA TYR A 77 -1.17 -1.39 -14.24
C TYR A 77 -2.68 -1.43 -14.53
N ASP A 78 -3.44 -1.74 -13.49
CA ASP A 78 -4.89 -1.61 -13.47
C ASP A 78 -5.25 -0.94 -12.15
N ARG A 79 -5.58 0.36 -12.23
CA ARG A 79 -5.87 1.18 -11.04
C ARG A 79 -7.00 0.57 -10.21
N ASP A 80 -8.10 0.18 -10.85
CA ASP A 80 -9.30 -0.28 -10.14
C ASP A 80 -9.01 -1.64 -9.47
N ARG A 81 -8.22 -2.50 -10.11
CA ARG A 81 -7.71 -3.74 -9.50
C ARG A 81 -6.83 -3.46 -8.29
N ILE A 82 -5.89 -2.51 -8.40
CA ILE A 82 -4.99 -2.13 -7.30
C ILE A 82 -5.79 -1.61 -6.09
N GLU A 83 -6.71 -0.68 -6.33
CA GLU A 83 -7.60 -0.13 -5.29
C GLU A 83 -8.41 -1.24 -4.62
N SER A 84 -9.01 -2.12 -5.42
CA SER A 84 -9.82 -3.22 -4.90
C SER A 84 -9.00 -4.19 -4.05
N GLU A 85 -7.78 -4.54 -4.44
CA GLU A 85 -6.94 -5.47 -3.67
C GLU A 85 -6.52 -4.88 -2.33
N ILE A 86 -6.12 -3.60 -2.30
CA ILE A 86 -5.78 -2.90 -1.06
C ILE A 86 -7.02 -2.82 -0.15
N ALA A 87 -8.15 -2.41 -0.70
CA ALA A 87 -9.41 -2.29 0.05
C ALA A 87 -9.86 -3.64 0.64
N GLN A 88 -9.79 -4.73 -0.15
CA GLN A 88 -10.15 -6.07 0.32
C GLN A 88 -9.27 -6.56 1.49
N TYR A 89 -7.96 -6.31 1.43
CA TYR A 89 -7.08 -6.67 2.54
C TYR A 89 -7.40 -5.88 3.82
N VAL A 90 -7.59 -4.57 3.69
CA VAL A 90 -7.94 -3.69 4.82
C VAL A 90 -9.30 -4.07 5.41
N ASP A 91 -10.30 -4.33 4.58
CA ASP A 91 -11.63 -4.75 5.00
C ASP A 91 -11.63 -6.09 5.74
N GLY A 92 -10.70 -6.98 5.40
CA GLY A 92 -10.49 -8.25 6.10
C GLY A 92 -9.80 -8.10 7.46
N CYS A 93 -9.23 -6.95 7.77
CA CYS A 93 -8.59 -6.69 9.05
C CYS A 93 -9.64 -6.33 10.12
N THR A 94 -9.80 -7.22 11.11
CA THR A 94 -10.62 -6.98 12.30
C THR A 94 -9.75 -6.91 13.55
N GLY A 95 -10.15 -6.15 14.57
CA GLY A 95 -9.39 -6.02 15.81
C GLY A 95 -10.27 -5.60 16.98
N LYS A 96 -9.77 -5.80 18.21
CA LYS A 96 -10.42 -5.32 19.44
C LYS A 96 -10.36 -3.80 19.55
N ASP A 97 -9.26 -3.22 19.09
CA ASP A 97 -9.02 -1.79 19.01
C ASP A 97 -8.34 -1.43 17.67
N PHE A 98 -8.16 -0.14 17.45
CA PHE A 98 -7.53 0.36 16.23
C PHE A 98 -6.04 0.00 16.15
N TRP A 99 -5.36 -0.15 17.29
CA TRP A 99 -3.94 -0.50 17.34
C TRP A 99 -3.68 -1.92 16.83
N GLU A 100 -4.46 -2.92 17.29
CA GLU A 100 -4.41 -4.29 16.77
C GLU A 100 -4.67 -4.33 15.25
N LEU A 101 -5.60 -3.50 14.77
CA LEU A 101 -5.88 -3.38 13.36
C LEU A 101 -4.71 -2.77 12.60
N ALA A 102 -4.16 -1.67 13.11
CA ALA A 102 -3.04 -0.95 12.51
C ALA A 102 -1.82 -1.87 12.34
N GLN A 103 -1.56 -2.75 13.31
CA GLN A 103 -0.53 -3.78 13.24
C GLN A 103 -0.79 -4.84 12.16
N LYS A 104 -2.06 -5.17 11.85
CA LYS A 104 -2.40 -6.11 10.77
C LYS A 104 -2.21 -5.50 9.39
N VAL A 105 -2.56 -4.22 9.24
CA VAL A 105 -2.33 -3.45 8.01
C VAL A 105 -0.83 -3.23 7.79
N ALA A 106 -0.07 -2.99 8.86
CA ALA A 106 1.40 -2.86 8.82
C ALA A 106 2.13 -4.12 8.31
N ARG A 107 1.45 -5.25 8.10
CA ARG A 107 2.05 -6.44 7.46
C ARG A 107 2.23 -6.28 5.96
N ILE A 108 1.47 -5.41 5.32
CA ILE A 108 1.49 -5.19 3.86
C ILE A 108 1.93 -3.78 3.46
N GLY A 109 2.02 -2.84 4.39
CA GLY A 109 2.45 -1.48 4.13
C GLY A 109 3.34 -0.94 5.24
N ALA A 110 4.32 -0.13 4.86
CA ALA A 110 5.19 0.56 5.80
C ALA A 110 4.38 1.60 6.57
N TRP A 111 4.18 1.35 7.86
CA TRP A 111 3.36 2.20 8.72
C TRP A 111 4.18 3.38 9.25
N GLU A 112 3.57 4.56 9.36
CA GLU A 112 4.27 5.77 9.87
C GLU A 112 4.75 5.63 11.33
N PHE A 113 4.11 4.75 12.12
CA PHE A 113 4.51 4.40 13.49
C PHE A 113 5.14 3.01 13.58
N GLU A 114 5.56 2.42 12.45
CA GLU A 114 6.26 1.13 12.43
C GLU A 114 7.47 1.18 13.37
N ASP A 115 7.57 0.19 14.26
CA ASP A 115 8.63 0.06 15.27
C ASP A 115 8.72 1.21 16.30
N TYR A 116 7.72 2.10 16.39
CA TYR A 116 7.66 3.10 17.44
C TYR A 116 7.43 2.43 18.80
N GLN A 117 8.46 2.43 19.64
CA GLN A 117 8.36 2.08 21.05
C GLN A 117 8.35 3.39 21.83
N GLY A 118 7.18 3.83 22.29
CA GLY A 118 7.06 5.06 23.08
C GLY A 118 8.07 5.08 24.24
N CYS A 119 8.63 6.27 24.53
CA CYS A 119 9.62 6.50 25.58
C CYS A 119 9.13 6.05 26.97
#